data_AF-A0A2D6ELS6-F1
#
_entry.id   AF-A0A2D6ELS6-F1
#
_cell.length_a   1.000
_cell.length_b   1.000
_cell.length_c   1.000
_cell.angle_alpha   90.00
_cell.angle_beta   90.00
_cell.angle_gamma   90.00
#
_symmetry.space_group_name_H-M   'P 1'
#
loop_
_entity.id
_entity.type
_entity.pdbx_description
1 polymer ?
#
loop_
_entity_poly.entity_id
_entity_poly.type
_entity_poly.pdbx_seq_one_letter_code
_entity_poly.pdbx_strand_id
1 'polypeptide(L)'
;MTPTLSKTDQTQTNHRFLRPLFMSDMWPIEKRFIPQAEIDKGPFHQLPLNKLWLGLWLLFITSLTCAFNGAILSLEAMVLCAISPLLARLTALDLKHLILLDIYTLPLALIGLIYSFWSSHVTPVESFFGVVVAGFSLLILNFISEKMDKHSGIGGGDIKFCLAAGAFVGVLNLHYFFWLAFFFALLLWPVLRAYNKHISFGPALILALWSFMLFKHLL
;
A
#
# COMPACT_ATOMS: atom_id res chain seq x y z
N MET A 1 48.22 13.96 -7.94
CA MET A 1 47.04 14.28 -8.76
C MET A 1 45.86 13.51 -8.17
N THR A 2 45.03 14.17 -7.37
CA THR A 2 43.79 13.58 -6.86
C THR A 2 42.81 13.44 -8.02
N PRO A 3 42.28 12.24 -8.31
CA PRO A 3 41.33 12.07 -9.39
C PRO A 3 40.03 12.78 -9.02
N THR A 4 39.66 13.81 -9.78
CA THR A 4 38.37 14.49 -9.64
C THR A 4 37.27 13.55 -10.14
N LEU A 5 36.63 12.84 -9.20
CA LEU A 5 35.47 12.01 -9.47
C LEU A 5 34.38 12.83 -10.19
N SER A 6 33.84 12.27 -11.27
CA SER A 6 32.75 12.89 -12.03
C SER A 6 31.50 13.08 -11.13
N LYS A 7 30.66 14.09 -11.39
CA LYS A 7 29.41 14.32 -10.63
C LYS A 7 28.49 13.08 -10.59
N THR A 8 28.56 12.25 -11.62
CA THR A 8 27.87 10.95 -11.75
C THR A 8 28.47 9.86 -10.84
N ASP A 9 29.79 9.83 -10.67
CA ASP A 9 30.45 8.90 -9.72
C ASP A 9 30.22 9.30 -8.26
N GLN A 10 30.19 10.61 -7.96
CA GLN A 10 29.89 11.11 -6.60
C GLN A 10 28.45 10.85 -6.17
N THR A 11 27.49 10.89 -7.10
CA THR A 11 26.09 10.51 -6.82
C THR A 11 25.98 9.00 -6.58
N GLN A 12 26.57 8.17 -7.44
CA GLN A 12 26.52 6.71 -7.26
C GLN A 12 27.24 6.21 -6.00
N THR A 13 28.40 6.79 -5.66
CA THR A 13 29.15 6.46 -4.43
C THR A 13 28.39 6.88 -3.17
N ASN A 14 27.81 8.09 -3.12
CA ASN A 14 26.97 8.52 -2.00
C ASN A 14 25.72 7.63 -1.82
N HIS A 15 25.06 7.21 -2.91
CA HIS A 15 23.96 6.26 -2.83
C HIS A 15 24.39 4.90 -2.28
N ARG A 16 25.64 4.46 -2.49
CA ARG A 16 26.15 3.16 -1.98
C ARG A 16 26.44 3.18 -0.48
N PHE A 17 26.88 4.31 0.07
CA PHE A 17 27.18 4.46 1.50
C PHE A 17 25.96 4.82 2.36
N LEU A 18 24.96 5.51 1.82
CA LEU A 18 23.71 5.82 2.54
C LEU A 18 22.70 4.64 2.52
N ARG A 19 22.93 3.64 1.65
CA ARG A 19 22.06 2.47 1.42
C ARG A 19 21.78 1.61 2.67
N PRO A 20 22.75 1.30 3.55
CA PRO A 20 22.50 0.56 4.79
C PRO A 20 21.72 1.39 5.83
N LEU A 21 21.86 2.72 5.80
CA LEU A 21 21.22 3.64 6.72
C LEU A 21 19.71 3.75 6.47
N PHE A 22 19.24 3.66 5.22
CA PHE A 22 17.79 3.68 4.94
C PHE A 22 17.07 2.42 5.43
N MET A 23 17.76 1.28 5.44
CA MET A 23 17.21 0.00 5.89
C MET A 23 17.38 -0.24 7.40
N SER A 24 17.98 0.68 8.17
CA SER A 24 18.27 0.43 9.60
C SER A 24 17.03 0.05 10.40
N ASP A 25 15.90 0.68 10.07
CA ASP A 25 14.65 0.58 10.82
C ASP A 25 13.72 -0.53 10.32
N MET A 26 14.10 -1.20 9.22
CA MET A 26 13.32 -2.30 8.65
C MET A 26 13.58 -3.59 9.42
N TRP A 27 12.56 -4.46 9.49
CA TRP A 27 12.71 -5.77 10.10
C TRP A 27 13.60 -6.68 9.24
N PRO A 28 14.33 -7.64 9.86
CA PRO A 28 15.22 -8.54 9.12
C PRO A 28 14.51 -9.30 8.01
N ILE A 29 13.24 -9.67 8.24
CA ILE A 29 12.45 -10.40 7.25
C ILE A 29 12.12 -9.54 6.03
N GLU A 30 11.85 -8.24 6.22
CA GLU A 30 11.53 -7.31 5.13
C GLU A 30 12.76 -7.13 4.23
N LYS A 31 13.95 -6.98 4.82
CA LYS A 31 15.22 -6.81 4.07
C LYS A 31 15.53 -7.97 3.11
N ARG A 32 15.02 -9.16 3.39
CA ARG A 32 15.23 -10.36 2.56
C ARG A 32 14.47 -10.31 1.24
N PHE A 33 13.35 -9.59 1.19
CA PHE A 33 12.44 -9.58 0.04
C PHE A 33 12.50 -8.27 -0.77
N ILE A 34 13.48 -7.40 -0.50
CA ILE A 34 13.62 -6.12 -1.20
C ILE A 34 14.80 -6.18 -2.17
N PRO A 35 14.57 -6.05 -3.49
CA PRO A 35 15.62 -5.76 -4.44
C PRO A 35 16.23 -4.40 -4.08
N GLN A 36 17.51 -4.36 -3.71
CA GLN A 36 18.17 -3.14 -3.21
C GLN A 36 18.21 -1.97 -4.22
N ALA A 37 17.81 -2.21 -5.47
CA ALA A 37 17.72 -1.22 -6.54
C ALA A 37 16.39 -0.44 -6.55
N GLU A 38 15.36 -0.88 -5.82
CA GLU A 38 14.01 -0.30 -5.85
C GLU A 38 13.72 0.67 -4.70
N ILE A 39 14.68 0.91 -3.78
CA ILE A 39 14.45 1.78 -2.63
C ILE A 39 14.71 3.24 -2.97
N ASP A 40 13.62 3.99 -3.07
CA ASP A 40 13.65 5.44 -3.16
C ASP A 40 13.30 6.11 -1.84
N LYS A 41 13.65 7.39 -1.72
CA LYS A 41 13.26 8.18 -0.55
C LYS A 41 11.80 8.55 -0.69
N GLY A 42 10.97 8.14 0.26
CA GLY A 42 9.60 8.61 0.39
C GLY A 42 9.50 9.98 1.08
N PRO A 43 8.31 10.58 1.08
CA PRO A 43 8.04 11.88 1.71
C PRO A 43 8.41 11.93 3.19
N PHE A 44 8.28 10.82 3.92
CA PHE A 44 8.53 10.76 5.36
C PHE A 44 9.81 9.99 5.72
N HIS A 45 10.84 10.04 4.86
CA HIS A 45 12.11 9.33 5.06
C HIS A 45 12.84 9.67 6.38
N GLN A 46 12.57 10.83 6.98
CA GLN A 46 13.19 11.30 8.22
C GLN A 46 12.60 10.64 9.48
N LEU A 47 11.39 10.10 9.39
CA LEU A 47 10.72 9.50 10.55
C LEU A 47 11.15 8.04 10.73
N PRO A 48 11.33 7.58 11.98
CA PRO A 48 11.60 6.18 12.25
C PRO A 48 10.38 5.33 11.88
N LEU A 49 10.62 4.27 11.10
CA LEU A 49 9.57 3.48 10.45
C LEU A 49 8.58 2.90 11.47
N ASN A 50 9.09 2.45 12.62
CA ASN A 50 8.27 1.85 13.67
C ASN A 50 7.35 2.85 14.38
N LYS A 51 7.75 4.12 14.53
CA LYS A 51 6.87 5.14 15.13
C LYS A 51 5.74 5.51 14.19
N LEU A 52 6.06 5.64 12.90
CA LEU A 52 5.06 5.93 11.87
C LEU A 52 4.06 4.78 11.75
N TRP A 53 4.55 3.54 11.75
CA TRP A 53 3.72 2.33 11.81
C TRP A 53 2.79 2.32 13.03
N LEU A 54 3.32 2.53 14.24
CA LEU A 54 2.53 2.57 15.47
C LEU A 54 1.45 3.66 15.42
N GLY A 55 1.81 4.86 14.97
CA GLY A 55 0.86 5.97 14.83
C GLY A 55 -0.29 5.63 13.87
N LEU A 56 0.03 5.12 12.69
CA LEU A 56 -0.98 4.70 11.71
C LEU A 56 -1.85 3.55 12.23
N TRP A 57 -1.26 2.57 12.90
CA TRP A 57 -2.00 1.46 13.47
C TRP A 57 -3.00 1.91 14.54
N LEU A 58 -2.58 2.82 15.43
CA LEU A 58 -3.48 3.43 16.41
C LEU A 58 -4.63 4.17 15.73
N LEU A 59 -4.38 4.89 14.64
CA LEU A 59 -5.44 5.57 13.87
C LEU A 59 -6.44 4.59 13.24
N PHE A 60 -5.98 3.46 12.70
CA PHE A 60 -6.88 2.43 12.19
C PHE A 60 -7.71 1.81 13.30
N ILE A 61 -7.11 1.47 14.44
CA ILE A 61 -7.84 0.89 15.57
C ILE A 61 -8.87 1.87 16.14
N THR A 62 -8.53 3.16 16.30
CA THR A 62 -9.49 4.16 16.79
C THR A 62 -10.62 4.41 15.79
N SER A 63 -10.32 4.42 14.49
CA SER A 63 -11.35 4.47 13.44
C SER A 63 -12.28 3.26 13.50
N LEU A 64 -11.75 2.06 13.73
CA LEU A 64 -12.53 0.84 13.86
C LEU A 64 -13.47 0.87 15.07
N THR A 65 -12.97 1.28 16.24
CA THR A 65 -13.78 1.33 17.47
C THR A 65 -14.89 2.38 17.36
N CYS A 66 -14.63 3.51 16.70
CA CYS A 66 -15.63 4.53 16.43
C CYS A 66 -16.72 4.02 15.47
N ALA A 67 -16.35 3.29 14.42
CA ALA A 67 -17.30 2.79 13.43
C ALA A 67 -18.23 1.69 13.98
N PHE A 68 -17.71 0.79 14.82
CA PHE A 68 -18.48 -0.37 15.30
C PHE A 68 -19.23 -0.12 16.62
N ASN A 69 -19.13 1.07 17.24
CA ASN A 69 -19.89 1.48 18.42
C ASN A 69 -20.01 0.39 19.53
N GLY A 70 -18.97 -0.42 19.74
CA GLY A 70 -18.95 -1.51 20.74
C GLY A 70 -19.30 -2.92 20.22
N ALA A 71 -19.73 -3.09 18.97
CA ALA A 71 -19.96 -4.38 18.31
C ALA A 71 -18.65 -5.04 17.82
N ILE A 72 -17.67 -5.14 18.72
CA ILE A 72 -16.30 -5.61 18.44
C ILE A 72 -16.26 -7.12 18.10
N LEU A 73 -17.32 -7.86 18.44
CA LEU A 73 -17.40 -9.31 18.23
C LEU A 73 -17.86 -9.75 16.83
N SER A 74 -18.14 -8.81 15.93
CA SER A 74 -18.48 -9.16 14.54
C SER A 74 -17.27 -9.74 13.81
N LEU A 75 -17.51 -10.73 12.92
CA LEU A 75 -16.46 -11.30 12.07
C LEU A 75 -15.70 -10.21 11.30
N GLU A 76 -16.41 -9.17 10.86
CA GLU A 76 -15.86 -8.05 10.11
C GLU A 76 -14.89 -7.21 10.94
N ALA A 77 -15.27 -6.89 12.18
CA ALA A 77 -14.39 -6.20 13.12
C ALA A 77 -13.15 -7.04 13.45
N MET A 78 -13.29 -8.36 13.60
CA MET A 78 -12.15 -9.26 13.84
C MET A 78 -11.18 -9.26 12.65
N VAL A 79 -11.69 -9.36 11.42
CA VAL A 79 -10.87 -9.32 10.20
C VAL A 79 -10.19 -7.96 10.05
N LEU A 80 -10.92 -6.86 10.24
CA LEU A 80 -10.36 -5.50 10.18
C LEU A 80 -9.27 -5.28 11.24
N CYS A 81 -9.49 -5.77 12.47
CA CYS A 81 -8.49 -5.74 13.52
C CYS A 81 -7.23 -6.52 13.12
N ALA A 82 -7.39 -7.73 12.57
CA ALA A 82 -6.27 -8.57 12.13
C ALA A 82 -5.48 -7.96 10.97
N ILE A 83 -6.13 -7.32 10.00
CA ILE A 83 -5.45 -6.70 8.85
C ILE A 83 -4.92 -5.29 9.15
N SER A 84 -5.48 -4.56 10.13
CA SER A 84 -5.06 -3.19 10.46
C SER A 84 -3.55 -3.00 10.68
N PRO A 85 -2.80 -3.86 11.41
CA PRO A 85 -1.35 -3.68 11.53
C PRO A 85 -0.60 -3.92 10.22
N LEU A 86 -1.11 -4.79 9.33
CA LEU A 86 -0.55 -5.04 8.00
C LEU A 86 -0.73 -3.82 7.10
N LEU A 87 -1.96 -3.27 7.05
CA LEU A 87 -2.27 -2.06 6.29
C LEU A 87 -1.44 -0.87 6.80
N ALA A 88 -1.35 -0.68 8.13
CA ALA A 88 -0.49 0.34 8.72
C ALA A 88 0.97 0.18 8.30
N ARG A 89 1.47 -1.07 8.23
CA ARG A 89 2.87 -1.34 7.86
C ARG A 89 3.12 -1.05 6.39
N LEU A 90 2.20 -1.47 5.51
CA LEU A 90 2.25 -1.16 4.09
C LEU A 90 2.23 0.34 3.82
N THR A 91 1.33 1.10 4.46
CA THR A 91 1.30 2.56 4.34
C THR A 91 2.60 3.18 4.83
N ALA A 92 3.16 2.67 5.94
CA ALA A 92 4.40 3.19 6.49
C ALA A 92 5.61 2.95 5.58
N LEU A 93 5.67 1.76 4.98
CA LEU A 93 6.69 1.39 4.00
C LEU A 93 6.58 2.24 2.75
N ASP A 94 5.36 2.47 2.25
CA ASP A 94 5.17 3.30 1.06
C ASP A 94 5.54 4.77 1.33
N LEU A 95 5.12 5.35 2.46
CA LEU A 95 5.46 6.73 2.83
C LEU A 95 6.97 6.96 3.07
N LYS A 96 7.72 5.92 3.46
CA LYS A 96 9.15 6.03 3.75
C LYS A 96 10.03 5.63 2.57
N HIS A 97 9.62 4.60 1.83
CA HIS A 97 10.44 3.92 0.84
C HIS A 97 9.79 3.77 -0.55
N LEU A 98 8.51 4.14 -0.70
CA LEU A 98 7.74 3.98 -1.94
C LEU A 98 7.60 2.51 -2.39
N ILE A 99 7.46 1.58 -1.43
CA ILE A 99 7.43 0.13 -1.68
C ILE A 99 6.28 -0.53 -0.91
N LEU A 100 5.54 -1.41 -1.58
CA LEU A 100 4.61 -2.35 -0.97
C LEU A 100 5.17 -3.77 -1.10
N LEU A 101 5.53 -4.38 0.03
CA LEU A 101 6.18 -5.69 0.04
C LEU A 101 5.19 -6.86 -0.11
N ASP A 102 5.60 -7.84 -0.90
CA ASP A 102 4.87 -9.08 -1.17
C ASP A 102 4.58 -9.91 0.09
N ILE A 103 5.48 -9.84 1.08
CA ILE A 103 5.29 -10.52 2.37
C ILE A 103 4.04 -10.04 3.11
N TYR A 104 3.52 -8.85 2.78
CA TYR A 104 2.30 -8.32 3.37
C TYR A 104 1.11 -8.38 2.40
N THR A 105 1.32 -8.09 1.12
CA THR A 105 0.23 -8.09 0.12
C THR A 105 -0.28 -9.51 -0.17
N LEU A 106 0.58 -10.53 -0.21
CA LEU A 106 0.15 -11.91 -0.47
C LEU A 106 -0.67 -12.51 0.68
N PRO A 107 -0.25 -12.41 1.96
CA PRO A 107 -1.12 -12.84 3.06
C PRO A 107 -2.42 -12.05 3.11
N LEU A 108 -2.40 -10.76 2.77
CA LEU A 108 -3.60 -9.94 2.72
C LEU A 108 -4.59 -10.48 1.67
N ALA A 109 -4.13 -10.80 0.47
CA ALA A 109 -4.96 -11.41 -0.58
C ALA A 109 -5.57 -12.75 -0.12
N LEU A 110 -4.76 -13.59 0.54
CA LEU A 110 -5.22 -14.86 1.08
C LEU A 110 -6.29 -14.68 2.17
N ILE A 111 -6.11 -13.72 3.09
CA ILE A 111 -7.11 -13.39 4.10
C ILE A 111 -8.40 -12.91 3.46
N GLY A 112 -8.33 -12.09 2.40
CA GLY A 112 -9.52 -11.63 1.66
C GLY A 112 -10.29 -12.76 0.98
N LEU A 113 -9.58 -13.68 0.35
CA LEU A 113 -10.18 -14.88 -0.26
C LEU A 113 -10.84 -15.77 0.78
N ILE A 114 -10.17 -16.03 1.91
CA ILE A 114 -10.74 -16.81 3.02
C ILE A 114 -11.97 -16.09 3.58
N TYR A 115 -11.87 -14.78 3.80
CA TYR A 115 -12.96 -13.95 4.31
C TYR A 115 -14.24 -14.07 3.47
N SER A 116 -14.13 -14.18 2.15
CA SER A 116 -15.27 -14.30 1.24
C SER A 116 -16.17 -15.53 1.48
N PHE A 117 -15.67 -16.57 2.15
CA PHE A 117 -16.50 -17.75 2.48
C PHE A 117 -17.45 -17.51 3.65
N TRP A 118 -17.16 -16.54 4.51
CA TRP A 118 -17.98 -16.21 5.69
C TRP A 118 -18.53 -14.78 5.65
N SER A 119 -18.17 -14.00 4.63
CA SER A 119 -18.70 -12.66 4.42
C SER A 119 -20.12 -12.72 3.87
N SER A 120 -21.00 -11.84 4.36
CA SER A 120 -22.31 -11.60 3.75
C SER A 120 -22.26 -10.65 2.55
N HIS A 121 -21.12 -9.99 2.29
CA HIS A 121 -21.02 -8.90 1.31
C HIS A 121 -20.29 -9.30 0.02
N VAL A 122 -19.45 -10.33 0.07
CA VAL A 122 -18.68 -10.78 -1.09
C VAL A 122 -18.68 -12.30 -1.11
N THR A 123 -19.07 -12.87 -2.25
CA THR A 123 -19.02 -14.31 -2.45
C THR A 123 -17.61 -14.75 -2.87
N PRO A 124 -17.22 -16.04 -2.70
CA PRO A 124 -15.93 -16.53 -3.15
C PRO A 124 -15.69 -16.36 -4.65
N VAL A 125 -16.74 -16.45 -5.46
CA VAL A 125 -16.68 -16.23 -6.91
C VAL A 125 -16.40 -14.77 -7.21
N GLU A 126 -17.12 -13.85 -6.58
CA GLU A 126 -16.89 -12.40 -6.74
C GLU A 126 -15.51 -11.98 -6.23
N SER A 127 -15.04 -12.57 -5.14
CA SER A 127 -13.70 -12.33 -4.58
C SER A 127 -12.61 -12.76 -5.57
N PHE A 128 -12.73 -13.97 -6.14
CA PHE A 128 -11.79 -14.46 -7.15
C PHE A 128 -11.73 -13.57 -8.39
N PHE A 129 -12.89 -13.23 -8.97
CA PHE A 129 -12.94 -12.30 -10.10
C PHE A 129 -12.50 -10.89 -9.69
N GLY A 130 -12.74 -10.49 -8.45
CA GLY A 130 -12.30 -9.22 -7.88
C GLY A 130 -10.78 -9.11 -7.90
N VAL A 131 -10.06 -10.15 -7.46
CA VAL A 131 -8.59 -10.24 -7.57
C VAL A 131 -8.18 -10.08 -9.03
N VAL A 132 -8.72 -10.91 -9.93
CA VAL A 132 -8.33 -10.92 -11.35
C VAL A 132 -8.56 -9.57 -12.01
N VAL A 133 -9.76 -8.99 -11.87
CA VAL A 133 -10.13 -7.73 -12.52
C VAL A 133 -9.40 -6.54 -11.91
N ALA A 134 -9.24 -6.49 -10.59
CA ALA A 134 -8.48 -5.41 -9.94
C ALA A 134 -7.02 -5.41 -10.38
N GLY A 135 -6.36 -6.58 -10.37
CA GLY A 135 -4.99 -6.70 -10.84
C GLY A 135 -4.84 -6.36 -12.31
N PHE A 136 -5.72 -6.92 -13.16
CA PHE A 136 -5.67 -6.68 -14.60
C PHE A 136 -5.92 -5.21 -14.96
N SER A 137 -6.80 -4.52 -14.23
CA SER A 137 -7.07 -3.10 -14.45
C SER A 137 -5.83 -2.22 -14.27
N LEU A 138 -5.05 -2.43 -13.18
CA LEU A 138 -3.80 -1.69 -12.99
C LEU A 138 -2.67 -2.19 -13.88
N LEU A 139 -2.65 -3.46 -14.27
CA LEU A 139 -1.69 -3.95 -15.26
C LEU A 139 -1.89 -3.27 -16.61
N ILE A 140 -3.14 -3.12 -17.07
CA ILE A 140 -3.46 -2.37 -18.29
C ILE A 140 -3.01 -0.91 -18.12
N LEU A 141 -3.35 -0.29 -16.99
CA LEU A 141 -2.99 1.11 -16.75
C LEU A 141 -1.47 1.29 -16.74
N ASN A 142 -0.72 0.36 -16.13
CA ASN A 142 0.74 0.36 -16.14
C ASN A 142 1.28 0.25 -17.56
N PHE A 143 0.77 -0.70 -18.36
CA PHE A 143 1.18 -0.87 -19.75
C PHE A 143 0.90 0.38 -20.61
N ILE A 144 -0.25 1.03 -20.42
CA ILE A 144 -0.58 2.29 -21.10
C ILE A 144 0.40 3.39 -20.66
N SER A 145 0.65 3.50 -19.35
CA SER A 145 1.56 4.49 -18.77
C SER A 145 2.97 4.33 -19.31
N GLU A 146 3.52 3.11 -19.33
CA GLU A 146 4.85 2.82 -19.89
C GLU A 146 4.94 3.13 -21.39
N LYS A 147 3.85 2.94 -22.13
CA LYS A 147 3.80 3.24 -23.57
C LYS A 147 3.75 4.74 -23.84
N MET A 148 3.05 5.50 -23.00
CA MET A 148 2.97 6.97 -23.10
C MET A 148 4.26 7.62 -22.62
N ASP A 149 4.75 7.19 -21.46
CA ASP A 149 5.93 7.68 -20.78
C ASP A 149 6.86 6.51 -20.47
N LYS A 150 7.95 6.38 -21.25
CA LYS A 150 8.93 5.27 -21.16
C LYS A 150 9.65 5.15 -19.80
N HIS A 151 9.36 6.04 -18.86
CA HIS A 151 10.05 6.16 -17.57
C HIS A 151 9.12 6.19 -16.35
N SER A 152 7.80 6.04 -16.51
CA SER A 152 6.85 6.07 -15.38
C SER A 152 5.84 4.94 -15.48
N GLY A 153 6.23 3.78 -14.96
CA GLY A 153 5.30 2.71 -14.64
C GLY A 153 4.55 2.99 -13.33
N ILE A 154 3.32 2.50 -13.25
CA ILE A 154 2.54 2.35 -12.02
C ILE A 154 3.19 1.21 -11.23
N GLY A 155 3.83 1.54 -10.11
CA GLY A 155 4.71 0.65 -9.36
C GLY A 155 4.09 -0.73 -9.13
N GLY A 156 4.88 -1.80 -9.35
CA GLY A 156 4.39 -3.18 -9.25
C GLY A 156 3.81 -3.55 -7.88
N GLY A 157 4.21 -2.83 -6.81
CA GLY A 157 3.63 -2.96 -5.48
C GLY A 157 2.15 -2.56 -5.42
N ASP A 158 1.75 -1.49 -6.10
CA ASP A 158 0.36 -1.01 -6.14
C ASP A 158 -0.55 -2.02 -6.83
N ILE A 159 -0.05 -2.65 -7.91
CA ILE A 159 -0.76 -3.72 -8.63
C ILE A 159 -1.05 -4.90 -7.71
N LYS A 160 -0.05 -5.33 -6.94
CA LYS A 160 -0.18 -6.44 -5.96
C LYS A 160 -1.10 -6.09 -4.82
N PHE A 161 -1.11 -4.84 -4.38
CA PHE A 161 -2.08 -4.40 -3.38
C PHE A 161 -3.50 -4.37 -3.94
N CYS A 162 -3.70 -3.88 -5.17
CA CYS A 162 -5.02 -3.92 -5.82
C CYS A 162 -5.53 -5.35 -6.01
N LEU A 163 -4.65 -6.30 -6.36
CA LEU A 163 -4.97 -7.73 -6.36
C LEU A 163 -5.52 -8.16 -4.98
N ALA A 164 -4.82 -7.82 -3.90
CA ALA A 164 -5.25 -8.14 -2.54
C ALA A 164 -6.55 -7.45 -2.14
N ALA A 165 -6.72 -6.16 -2.47
CA ALA A 165 -7.93 -5.40 -2.19
C ALA A 165 -9.14 -5.96 -2.95
N GLY A 166 -8.95 -6.41 -4.20
CA GLY A 166 -9.98 -7.05 -5.00
C GLY A 166 -10.58 -8.30 -4.34
N ALA A 167 -9.80 -9.02 -3.52
CA ALA A 167 -10.31 -10.16 -2.75
C ALA A 167 -11.33 -9.76 -1.68
N PHE A 168 -11.15 -8.60 -1.04
CA PHE A 168 -12.08 -8.10 -0.01
C PHE A 168 -13.28 -7.39 -0.61
N VAL A 169 -13.06 -6.64 -1.68
CA VAL A 169 -14.08 -5.78 -2.31
C VAL A 169 -15.03 -6.62 -3.19
N GLY A 170 -14.49 -7.61 -3.90
CA GLY A 170 -15.22 -8.36 -4.92
C GLY A 170 -15.39 -7.57 -6.22
N VAL A 171 -15.59 -8.28 -7.33
CA VAL A 171 -15.65 -7.66 -8.67
C VAL A 171 -16.75 -6.61 -8.82
N LEU A 172 -17.91 -6.82 -8.19
CA LEU A 172 -19.06 -5.92 -8.33
C LEU A 172 -18.79 -4.55 -7.71
N ASN A 173 -18.05 -4.50 -6.61
CA ASN A 173 -17.80 -3.27 -5.86
C ASN A 173 -16.47 -2.58 -6.21
N LEU A 174 -15.72 -3.11 -7.19
CA LEU A 174 -14.43 -2.53 -7.59
C LEU A 174 -14.52 -1.07 -7.99
N HIS A 175 -15.63 -0.66 -8.59
CA HIS A 175 -15.85 0.73 -8.95
C HIS A 175 -15.82 1.63 -7.71
N TYR A 176 -16.55 1.30 -6.63
CA TYR A 176 -16.51 2.07 -5.37
C TYR A 176 -15.10 2.16 -4.80
N PHE A 177 -14.35 1.06 -4.82
CA PHE A 177 -12.96 1.05 -4.38
C PHE A 177 -12.08 2.01 -5.18
N PHE A 178 -12.15 1.99 -6.52
CA PHE A 178 -11.36 2.91 -7.35
C PHE A 178 -11.78 4.37 -7.18
N TRP A 179 -13.07 4.64 -7.02
CA TRP A 179 -13.58 5.98 -6.72
C TRP A 179 -13.01 6.51 -5.39
N LEU A 180 -13.03 5.70 -4.33
CA LEU A 180 -12.43 6.04 -3.04
C LEU A 180 -10.91 6.24 -3.15
N ALA A 181 -10.21 5.37 -3.90
CA ALA A 181 -8.77 5.49 -4.10
C ALA A 181 -8.41 6.79 -4.80
N PHE A 182 -9.15 7.16 -5.85
CA PHE A 182 -8.94 8.43 -6.54
C PHE A 182 -9.24 9.63 -5.63
N PHE A 183 -10.32 9.56 -4.85
CA PHE A 183 -10.67 10.60 -3.89
C PHE A 183 -9.57 10.82 -2.85
N PHE A 184 -9.08 9.75 -2.20
CA PHE A 184 -7.99 9.85 -1.24
C PHE A 184 -6.67 10.29 -1.90
N ALA A 185 -6.39 9.83 -3.13
CA ALA A 185 -5.20 10.27 -3.85
C ALA A 185 -5.24 11.78 -4.09
N LEU A 186 -6.38 12.33 -4.52
CA LEU A 186 -6.55 13.76 -4.72
C LEU A 186 -6.37 14.57 -3.43
N LEU A 187 -6.89 14.06 -2.30
CA LEU A 187 -6.73 14.71 -0.99
C LEU A 187 -5.29 14.68 -0.48
N LEU A 188 -4.58 13.57 -0.68
CA LEU A 188 -3.21 13.39 -0.19
C LEU A 188 -2.17 14.04 -1.11
N TRP A 189 -2.46 14.15 -2.40
CA TRP A 189 -1.55 14.67 -3.42
C TRP A 189 -0.88 16.00 -3.06
N PRO A 190 -1.59 17.08 -2.65
CA PRO A 190 -0.94 18.36 -2.37
C PRO A 190 0.04 18.27 -1.19
N VAL A 191 -0.30 17.47 -0.17
CA VAL A 191 0.55 17.26 1.01
C VAL A 191 1.78 16.45 0.62
N LEU A 192 1.59 15.29 0.00
CA LEU A 192 2.70 14.39 -0.36
C LEU A 192 3.66 15.04 -1.36
N ARG A 193 3.14 15.80 -2.33
CA ARG A 193 3.94 16.53 -3.32
C ARG A 193 4.78 17.66 -2.70
N ALA A 194 4.33 18.25 -1.60
CA ALA A 194 5.11 19.26 -0.88
C ALA A 194 6.37 18.68 -0.22
N TYR A 195 6.35 17.39 0.14
CA TYR A 195 7.47 16.71 0.79
C TYR A 195 8.37 15.94 -0.19
N ASN A 196 7.85 15.49 -1.34
CA ASN A 196 8.63 14.72 -2.30
C ASN A 196 8.14 14.89 -3.75
N LYS A 197 9.07 14.79 -4.71
CA LYS A 197 8.74 14.78 -6.14
C LYS A 197 8.09 13.45 -6.56
N HIS A 198 8.51 12.34 -5.95
CA HIS A 198 7.88 11.03 -6.17
C HIS A 198 6.75 10.84 -5.16
N ILE A 199 5.54 10.59 -5.67
CA ILE A 199 4.32 10.54 -4.88
C ILE A 199 3.95 9.07 -4.65
N SER A 200 3.86 8.68 -3.38
CA SER A 200 3.38 7.36 -2.95
C SER A 200 1.87 7.25 -3.13
N PHE A 201 1.42 6.30 -3.96
CA PHE A 201 0.01 6.05 -4.24
C PHE A 201 -0.61 5.03 -3.26
N GLY A 202 0.22 4.19 -2.63
CA GLY A 202 -0.19 3.15 -1.69
C GLY A 202 -1.10 3.64 -0.55
N PRO A 203 -0.82 4.76 0.16
CA PRO A 203 -1.69 5.29 1.19
C PRO A 203 -3.12 5.53 0.72
N ALA A 204 -3.32 6.01 -0.51
CA ALA A 204 -4.65 6.25 -1.05
C ALA A 204 -5.41 4.95 -1.29
N LEU A 205 -4.75 3.93 -1.87
CA LEU A 205 -5.33 2.59 -2.05
C LEU A 205 -5.67 1.92 -0.72
N ILE A 206 -4.78 2.03 0.27
CA ILE A 206 -4.97 1.41 1.58
C ILE A 206 -6.13 2.08 2.33
N LEU A 207 -6.21 3.41 2.29
CA LEU A 207 -7.36 4.14 2.85
C LEU A 207 -8.67 3.79 2.14
N ALA A 208 -8.64 3.62 0.81
CA ALA A 208 -9.83 3.20 0.06
C ALA A 208 -10.33 1.82 0.49
N LEU A 209 -9.42 0.84 0.64
CA LEU A 209 -9.79 -0.50 1.13
C LEU A 209 -10.37 -0.43 2.55
N TRP A 210 -9.70 0.32 3.43
CA TRP A 210 -10.13 0.49 4.82
C TRP A 210 -11.52 1.13 4.91
N SER A 211 -11.72 2.26 4.23
CA SER A 211 -13.00 2.97 4.20
C SER A 211 -14.11 2.15 3.56
N PHE A 212 -13.83 1.44 2.45
CA PHE A 212 -14.80 0.52 1.86
C PHE A 212 -15.24 -0.53 2.89
N MET A 213 -14.30 -1.19 3.56
CA MET A 213 -14.62 -2.24 4.54
C MET A 213 -15.40 -1.72 5.75
N LEU A 214 -15.18 -0.47 6.17
CA LEU A 214 -15.95 0.16 7.25
C LEU A 214 -17.37 0.53 6.83
N PHE A 215 -17.53 1.09 5.62
CA PHE A 215 -18.79 1.71 5.19
C PHE A 215 -19.58 0.90 4.16
N LYS A 216 -19.13 -0.29 3.78
CA LYS A 216 -19.81 -1.19 2.84
C LYS A 216 -21.27 -1.51 3.18
N HIS A 217 -21.67 -1.41 4.45
CA HIS A 217 -23.05 -1.59 4.86
C HIS A 217 -23.97 -0.44 4.39
N LEU A 218 -23.39 0.68 3.95
CA LEU A 218 -24.08 1.87 3.42
C LEU A 218 -24.03 1.96 1.88
N LEU A 219 -23.29 1.06 1.22
CA LEU A 219 -23.04 1.05 -0.23
C LEU A 219 -23.86 -0.04 -0.91
#